data_AF-R2SML0-F1
#
_entry.id   AF-R2SML0-F1
#
_cell.length_a   1.000
_cell.length_b   1.000
_cell.length_c   1.000
_cell.angle_alpha   90.00
_cell.angle_beta   90.00
_cell.angle_gamma   90.00
#
_symmetry.space_group_name_H-M   'P 1'
#
loop_
_entity.id
_entity.type
_entity.pdbx_description
1 polymer ?
#
loop_
_entity_poly.entity_id
_entity_poly.type
_entity_poly.pdbx_seq_one_letter_code
_entity_poly.pdbx_strand_id
1 'polypeptide(L)'
;MTDIVKVKQEGIQVFPQTHWEALEGKPTLLKGDKGDAATITVGTVTSGTTAAVTNAGTSSAARFNFILPKGDKGDPGQNATTTTPATTTANGLMAAADKVKLNAIESGAQKNPSAATQTTAGLMSAADKKKLDGLSNSGITFEKVGEV
;
A
#
# COMPACT_ATOMS: atom_id res chain seq x y z
N MET A 1 34.96 -77.23 -1.10
CA MET A 1 36.12 -77.27 -0.19
C MET A 1 37.34 -77.31 -1.10
N THR A 2 37.84 -76.14 -1.49
CA THR A 2 38.93 -76.04 -2.47
C THR A 2 40.22 -76.00 -1.68
N ASP A 3 40.87 -77.15 -1.53
CA ASP A 3 42.11 -77.24 -0.77
C ASP A 3 43.28 -76.69 -1.59
N ILE A 4 44.03 -75.76 -1.00
CA ILE A 4 45.29 -75.28 -1.56
C ILE A 4 46.36 -76.34 -1.26
N VAL A 5 46.63 -77.20 -2.24
CA VAL A 5 47.56 -78.32 -2.09
C VAL A 5 49.00 -77.79 -2.03
N LYS A 6 49.72 -78.10 -0.94
CA LYS A 6 51.16 -77.85 -0.82
C LYS A 6 51.93 -78.92 -1.62
N VAL A 7 52.50 -78.55 -2.77
CA VAL A 7 53.36 -79.46 -3.53
C VAL A 7 54.78 -79.35 -2.98
N LYS A 8 55.30 -80.43 -2.39
CA LYS A 8 56.73 -80.55 -2.04
C LYS A 8 57.45 -81.16 -3.23
N GLN A 9 58.28 -80.38 -3.91
CA GLN A 9 59.25 -80.91 -4.88
C GLN A 9 60.65 -80.59 -4.33
N GLU A 10 61.42 -81.65 -4.05
CA GLU A 10 62.84 -81.62 -3.69
C GLU A 10 63.31 -80.47 -2.78
N GLY A 11 62.69 -80.34 -1.60
CA GLY A 11 63.21 -79.51 -0.51
C GLY A 11 62.90 -78.00 -0.60
N ILE A 12 62.29 -77.52 -1.68
CA ILE A 12 61.85 -76.12 -1.79
C ILE A 12 60.34 -76.06 -1.52
N GLN A 13 59.96 -75.38 -0.44
CA GLN A 13 58.56 -75.14 -0.11
C GLN A 13 57.99 -74.05 -1.02
N VAL A 14 57.39 -74.45 -2.14
CA VAL A 14 56.69 -73.52 -3.02
C VAL A 14 55.29 -73.29 -2.45
N PHE A 15 55.09 -72.14 -1.80
CA PHE A 15 53.76 -71.61 -1.58
C PHE A 15 53.33 -70.96 -2.90
N PRO A 16 52.25 -71.43 -3.56
CA PRO A 16 51.65 -70.59 -4.58
C PRO A 16 51.25 -69.31 -3.86
N GLN A 17 51.87 -68.18 -4.22
CA GLN A 17 51.23 -66.90 -3.94
C GLN A 17 49.86 -67.03 -4.56
N THR A 18 48.80 -67.13 -3.75
CA THR A 18 47.46 -67.03 -4.30
C THR A 18 47.42 -65.64 -4.93
N HIS A 19 47.59 -65.58 -6.25
CA HIS A 19 47.47 -64.33 -6.97
C HIS A 19 46.11 -63.79 -6.56
N TRP A 20 46.04 -62.50 -6.24
CA TRP A 20 44.80 -61.81 -5.88
C TRP A 20 43.66 -62.07 -6.89
N GLU A 21 43.99 -62.61 -8.08
CA GLU A 21 43.17 -63.10 -9.19
C GLU A 21 42.54 -64.49 -9.06
N ALA A 22 43.05 -65.37 -8.21
CA ALA A 22 42.50 -66.72 -8.00
C ALA A 22 41.33 -66.76 -6.99
N LEU A 23 41.03 -65.62 -6.34
CA LEU A 23 39.81 -65.46 -5.55
C LEU A 23 38.65 -65.12 -6.50
N GLU A 24 37.84 -66.11 -6.86
CA GLU A 24 36.54 -65.88 -7.49
C GLU A 24 35.71 -64.97 -6.57
N GLY A 25 35.26 -63.84 -7.09
CA GLY A 25 34.54 -62.83 -6.31
C GLY A 25 35.43 -61.77 -5.67
N LYS A 26 36.53 -61.36 -6.31
CA LYS A 26 37.18 -60.09 -5.96
C LYS A 26 36.09 -59.02 -5.79
N PRO A 27 35.95 -58.40 -4.61
CA PRO A 27 35.04 -57.29 -4.45
C PRO A 27 35.69 -56.12 -5.18
N THR A 28 35.44 -56.01 -6.48
CA THR A 28 35.66 -54.77 -7.22
C THR A 28 34.68 -53.77 -6.61
N LEU A 29 35.12 -53.13 -5.52
CA LEU A 29 34.44 -52.06 -4.79
C LEU A 29 32.92 -52.15 -4.98
N LEU A 30 32.25 -53.09 -4.28
CA LEU A 30 30.79 -53.16 -4.22
C LEU A 30 30.29 -51.92 -3.48
N LYS A 31 30.44 -50.76 -4.10
CA LYS A 31 29.82 -49.53 -3.70
C LYS A 31 28.35 -49.76 -3.97
N GLY A 32 27.56 -49.75 -2.90
CA GLY A 32 26.12 -49.85 -3.03
C GLY A 32 25.59 -48.82 -4.03
N ASP A 33 24.51 -49.19 -4.72
CA ASP A 33 23.88 -48.29 -5.68
C ASP A 33 23.64 -46.93 -5.05
N LYS A 34 23.83 -45.88 -5.86
CA LYS A 34 23.54 -44.53 -5.41
C LYS A 34 22.04 -44.47 -5.07
N GLY A 35 21.72 -44.06 -3.85
CA GLY A 35 20.33 -43.83 -3.45
C GLY A 35 19.67 -42.76 -4.33
N ASP A 36 18.37 -42.94 -4.57
CA ASP A 36 17.56 -42.01 -5.34
C ASP A 36 17.55 -40.62 -4.69
N ALA A 37 17.56 -39.58 -5.53
CA ALA A 37 17.46 -38.21 -5.05
C ALA A 37 16.04 -37.91 -4.56
N ALA A 38 15.92 -37.38 -3.34
CA ALA A 38 14.65 -36.87 -2.85
C ALA A 38 14.28 -35.56 -3.55
N THR A 39 13.00 -35.34 -3.78
CA THR A 39 12.46 -34.10 -4.35
C THR A 39 11.51 -33.41 -3.37
N ILE A 40 11.51 -32.08 -3.40
CA ILE A 40 10.59 -31.24 -2.62
C ILE A 40 9.93 -30.25 -3.58
N THR A 41 8.61 -30.16 -3.49
CA THR A 41 7.82 -29.21 -4.28
C THR A 41 6.80 -28.49 -3.41
N VAL A 42 6.42 -27.27 -3.82
CA VAL A 42 5.28 -26.57 -3.23
C VAL A 42 4.01 -27.05 -3.92
N GLY A 43 3.01 -27.44 -3.13
CA GLY A 43 1.68 -27.79 -3.60
C GLY A 43 0.76 -26.58 -3.56
N THR A 44 -0.30 -26.65 -2.75
CA THR A 44 -1.28 -25.56 -2.62
C THR A 44 -0.88 -24.55 -1.57
N VAL A 45 -1.16 -23.26 -1.82
CA VAL A 45 -1.09 -22.19 -0.82
C VAL A 45 -2.50 -21.62 -0.65
N THR A 46 -3.05 -21.71 0.56
CA THR A 46 -4.41 -21.27 0.88
C THR A 46 -4.42 -20.36 2.10
N SER A 47 -5.45 -19.52 2.23
CA SER A 47 -5.64 -18.70 3.43
C SER A 47 -6.42 -19.45 4.51
N GLY A 48 -6.05 -19.29 5.78
CA GLY A 48 -6.78 -19.85 6.92
C GLY A 48 -6.65 -19.02 8.19
N THR A 49 -7.11 -19.52 9.33
CA THR A 49 -6.96 -18.84 10.64
C THR A 49 -5.67 -19.23 11.36
N THR A 50 -5.22 -20.48 11.17
CA THR A 50 -4.01 -21.02 11.80
C THR A 50 -3.00 -21.39 10.73
N ALA A 51 -1.74 -20.99 10.92
CA ALA A 51 -0.66 -21.36 10.03
C ALA A 51 -0.39 -22.87 10.13
N ALA A 52 -0.32 -23.55 8.99
CA ALA A 52 -0.05 -24.98 8.94
C ALA A 52 0.70 -25.38 7.67
N VAL A 53 1.46 -26.47 7.79
CA VAL A 53 2.13 -27.14 6.68
C VAL A 53 1.76 -28.62 6.72
N THR A 54 1.41 -29.19 5.59
CA THR A 54 1.09 -30.63 5.46
C THR A 54 1.82 -31.21 4.26
N ASN A 55 2.49 -32.35 4.44
CA ASN A 55 3.05 -33.10 3.32
C ASN A 55 1.95 -33.97 2.69
N ALA A 56 1.60 -33.68 1.44
CA ALA A 56 0.67 -34.47 0.63
C ALA A 56 1.40 -35.46 -0.31
N GLY A 57 2.74 -35.48 -0.27
CA GLY A 57 3.59 -36.39 -1.02
C GLY A 57 4.17 -37.52 -0.17
N THR A 58 5.27 -38.12 -0.63
CA THR A 58 5.99 -39.17 0.10
C THR A 58 7.22 -38.59 0.82
N SER A 59 7.95 -39.43 1.56
CA SER A 59 9.23 -39.05 2.17
C SER A 59 10.32 -38.73 1.13
N SER A 60 10.29 -39.39 -0.03
CA SER A 60 11.25 -39.16 -1.13
C SER A 60 10.75 -38.19 -2.20
N ALA A 61 9.45 -37.87 -2.22
CA ALA A 61 8.85 -36.89 -3.12
C ALA A 61 7.84 -36.04 -2.36
N ALA A 62 8.35 -35.13 -1.52
CA ALA A 62 7.52 -34.32 -0.64
C ALA A 62 6.80 -33.22 -1.44
N ARG A 63 5.53 -33.02 -1.12
CA ARG A 63 4.72 -31.91 -1.62
C ARG A 63 4.11 -31.17 -0.43
N PHE A 64 4.65 -30.00 -0.11
CA PHE A 64 4.17 -29.22 1.02
C PHE A 64 3.02 -28.31 0.62
N ASN A 65 1.89 -28.49 1.27
CA ASN A 65 0.74 -27.60 1.20
C ASN A 65 0.78 -26.64 2.39
N PHE A 66 0.49 -25.37 2.14
CA PHE A 66 0.54 -24.29 3.11
C PHE A 66 -0.85 -23.71 3.37
N ILE A 67 -1.14 -23.47 4.64
CA ILE A 67 -2.22 -22.61 5.10
C ILE A 67 -1.58 -21.39 5.74
N LEU A 68 -1.85 -20.20 5.21
CA LEU A 68 -1.29 -18.94 5.68
C LEU A 68 -2.40 -18.04 6.25
N PRO A 69 -2.27 -17.55 7.49
CA PRO A 69 -3.22 -16.59 8.02
C PRO A 69 -3.12 -15.24 7.32
N LYS A 70 -4.26 -14.54 7.24
CA LYS A 70 -4.26 -13.14 6.81
C LYS A 70 -3.63 -12.31 7.92
N GLY A 71 -2.76 -11.37 7.55
CA GLY A 71 -2.27 -10.37 8.50
C GLY A 71 -3.41 -9.52 9.05
N ASP A 72 -3.20 -8.99 10.25
CA ASP A 72 -4.15 -8.09 10.88
C ASP A 72 -4.41 -6.85 10.01
N LYS A 73 -5.58 -6.24 10.22
CA LYS A 73 -5.86 -4.94 9.59
C LYS A 73 -4.83 -3.93 10.14
N GLY A 74 -4.29 -3.09 9.25
CA GLY A 74 -3.48 -1.96 9.68
C GLY A 74 -4.27 -0.97 10.54
N ASP A 75 -3.55 -0.18 11.33
CA ASP A 75 -4.14 0.85 12.18
C ASP A 75 -5.00 1.83 11.38
N PRO A 76 -6.11 2.34 11.95
CA PRO A 76 -6.86 3.43 11.33
C PRO A 76 -5.95 4.63 11.03
N GLY A 77 -6.20 5.32 9.92
CA GLY A 77 -5.55 6.59 9.64
C GLY A 77 -5.89 7.64 10.72
N GLN A 78 -4.95 8.54 11.00
CA GLN A 78 -5.17 9.66 11.91
C GLN A 78 -6.35 10.51 11.42
N ASN A 79 -7.39 10.65 12.25
CA ASN A 79 -8.58 11.42 11.91
C ASN A 79 -8.25 12.92 11.87
N ALA A 80 -8.66 13.62 10.80
CA ALA A 80 -8.45 15.06 10.63
C ALA A 80 -9.26 15.92 11.61
N THR A 81 -10.19 15.34 12.38
CA THR A 81 -11.00 16.07 13.38
C THR A 81 -10.21 16.58 14.59
N THR A 82 -8.90 16.30 14.70
CA THR A 82 -8.05 16.80 15.80
C THR A 82 -7.33 18.12 15.47
N THR A 83 -7.46 18.65 14.25
CA THR A 83 -6.88 19.96 13.93
C THR A 83 -7.68 21.08 14.56
N THR A 84 -6.99 22.01 15.21
CA THR A 84 -7.58 23.23 15.78
C THR A 84 -8.33 24.04 14.70
N PRO A 85 -9.36 24.80 15.09
CA PRO A 85 -9.99 25.74 14.17
C PRO A 85 -8.96 26.70 13.54
N ALA A 86 -9.20 27.07 12.29
CA ALA A 86 -8.40 28.09 11.61
C ALA A 86 -8.48 29.42 12.37
N THR A 87 -7.37 30.14 12.40
CA THR A 87 -7.32 31.52 12.91
C THR A 87 -6.81 32.44 11.81
N THR A 88 -6.78 33.74 12.05
CA THR A 88 -6.24 34.72 11.08
C THR A 88 -4.75 34.51 10.78
N THR A 89 -4.04 33.77 11.63
CA THR A 89 -2.58 33.64 11.56
C THR A 89 -2.12 32.17 11.46
N ALA A 90 -3.05 31.21 11.56
CA ALA A 90 -2.74 29.78 11.49
C ALA A 90 -3.77 29.03 10.66
N ASN A 91 -3.28 28.20 9.73
CA ASN A 91 -4.10 27.30 8.93
C ASN A 91 -4.79 26.25 9.82
N GLY A 92 -6.05 25.94 9.53
CA GLY A 92 -6.85 24.96 10.28
C GLY A 92 -8.21 24.69 9.63
N LEU A 93 -9.12 24.04 10.36
CA LEU A 93 -10.49 23.79 9.87
C LEU A 93 -11.43 24.96 10.20
N MET A 94 -12.43 25.21 9.35
CA MET A 94 -13.48 26.18 9.69
C MET A 94 -14.34 25.64 10.84
N ALA A 95 -14.47 26.42 11.92
CA ALA A 95 -15.33 26.08 13.05
C ALA A 95 -16.80 25.97 12.61
N ALA A 96 -17.59 25.13 13.30
CA ALA A 96 -19.02 24.98 13.02
C ALA A 96 -19.77 26.32 13.06
N ALA A 97 -19.45 27.17 14.05
CA ALA A 97 -20.01 28.51 14.16
C ALA A 97 -19.68 29.39 12.93
N ASP A 98 -18.44 29.34 12.44
CA ASP A 98 -18.04 30.15 11.29
C ASP A 98 -18.64 29.63 9.98
N LYS A 99 -18.81 28.30 9.85
CA LYS A 99 -19.57 27.70 8.74
C LYS A 99 -21.02 28.18 8.73
N VAL A 100 -21.66 28.27 9.90
CA VAL A 100 -23.02 28.81 10.01
C VAL A 100 -23.07 30.29 9.59
N LYS A 101 -22.10 31.11 10.02
CA LYS A 101 -22.00 32.51 9.58
C LYS A 101 -21.84 32.61 8.06
N LEU A 102 -20.94 31.83 7.45
CA LEU A 102 -20.74 31.84 5.99
C LEU A 102 -22.02 31.44 5.24
N ASN A 103 -22.73 30.41 5.71
CA ASN A 103 -24.01 30.02 5.10
C ASN A 103 -25.09 31.11 5.27
N ALA A 104 -25.06 31.85 6.38
CA ALA A 104 -25.97 32.96 6.63
C ALA A 104 -25.65 34.20 5.76
N ILE A 105 -24.40 34.37 5.30
CA ILE A 105 -24.04 35.44 4.36
C ILE A 105 -24.85 35.29 3.06
N GLU A 106 -25.09 34.08 2.55
CA GLU A 106 -25.91 33.91 1.34
C GLU A 106 -27.37 34.35 1.54
N SER A 107 -27.95 34.06 2.70
CA SER A 107 -29.34 34.43 3.03
C SER A 107 -29.50 35.95 3.26
N GLY A 108 -28.46 36.62 3.76
CA GLY A 108 -28.48 38.06 4.09
C GLY A 108 -27.78 38.99 3.11
N ALA A 109 -26.99 38.49 2.17
CA ALA A 109 -26.25 39.32 1.21
C ALA A 109 -27.12 39.67 0.00
N GLN A 110 -27.23 40.96 -0.32
CA GLN A 110 -27.67 41.40 -1.65
C GLN A 110 -26.52 41.22 -2.65
N LYS A 111 -26.49 40.07 -3.33
CA LYS A 111 -25.57 39.84 -4.45
C LYS A 111 -25.93 40.81 -5.57
N ASN A 112 -25.17 41.89 -5.69
CA ASN A 112 -25.42 43.02 -6.60
C ASN A 112 -26.76 43.73 -6.29
N PRO A 113 -26.78 44.71 -5.36
CA PRO A 113 -28.00 45.46 -5.08
C PRO A 113 -28.54 46.09 -6.36
N SER A 114 -29.86 45.98 -6.59
CA SER A 114 -30.51 46.63 -7.73
C SER A 114 -30.38 48.15 -7.65
N ALA A 115 -30.75 48.84 -8.73
CA ALA A 115 -30.85 50.29 -8.68
C ALA A 115 -31.82 50.73 -7.57
N ALA A 116 -31.48 51.80 -6.86
CA ALA A 116 -32.33 52.36 -5.82
C ALA A 116 -33.70 52.76 -6.38
N THR A 117 -34.75 52.49 -5.63
CA THR A 117 -36.11 52.97 -5.91
C THR A 117 -36.55 53.92 -4.80
N GLN A 118 -37.72 54.53 -4.95
CA GLN A 118 -38.28 55.45 -3.93
C GLN A 118 -38.53 54.76 -2.58
N THR A 119 -38.71 53.44 -2.58
CA THR A 119 -39.10 52.66 -1.41
C THR A 119 -38.07 51.60 -1.02
N THR A 120 -36.98 51.47 -1.79
CA THR A 120 -35.97 50.43 -1.56
C THR A 120 -34.59 50.96 -1.85
N ALA A 121 -33.71 50.88 -0.85
CA ALA A 121 -32.31 51.25 -1.00
C ALA A 121 -31.60 50.35 -2.04
N GLY A 122 -30.67 50.94 -2.79
CA GLY A 122 -29.94 50.27 -3.86
C GLY A 122 -28.77 51.11 -4.36
N LEU A 123 -28.15 50.68 -5.46
CA LEU A 123 -27.08 51.44 -6.11
C LEU A 123 -27.66 52.57 -6.97
N MET A 124 -26.87 53.62 -7.22
CA MET A 124 -27.26 54.67 -8.17
C MET A 124 -27.36 54.08 -9.59
N SER A 125 -28.45 54.34 -10.28
CA SER A 125 -28.59 53.92 -11.68
C SER A 125 -27.62 54.70 -12.58
N ALA A 126 -27.23 54.13 -13.72
CA ALA A 126 -26.37 54.85 -14.69
C ALA A 126 -27.03 56.15 -15.19
N ALA A 127 -28.37 56.16 -15.30
CA ALA A 127 -29.14 57.35 -15.67
C ALA A 127 -29.09 58.42 -14.58
N ASP A 128 -29.29 58.04 -13.32
CA ASP A 128 -29.22 58.99 -12.20
C ASP A 128 -27.80 59.50 -11.99
N LYS A 129 -26.79 58.65 -12.22
CA LYS A 129 -25.39 59.09 -12.27
C LYS A 129 -25.18 60.16 -13.34
N LYS A 130 -25.72 59.96 -14.55
CA LYS A 130 -25.61 60.96 -15.62
C LYS A 130 -26.34 62.27 -15.29
N LYS A 131 -27.50 62.20 -14.62
CA LYS A 131 -28.20 63.40 -14.12
C LYS A 131 -27.35 64.15 -13.11
N LEU A 132 -26.76 63.42 -12.15
CA LEU A 132 -25.90 64.00 -11.12
C LEU A 132 -24.63 64.61 -11.72
N ASP A 133 -23.96 63.90 -12.62
CA ASP A 133 -22.76 64.39 -13.32
C ASP A 133 -23.09 65.68 -14.12
N GLY A 134 -24.34 65.85 -14.56
CA GLY A 134 -24.84 67.04 -15.27
C GLY A 134 -25.19 68.25 -14.40
N LEU A 135 -25.35 68.09 -13.08
CA LEU A 135 -25.69 69.20 -12.15
C LEU A 135 -24.54 70.21 -12.03
N SER A 136 -23.28 69.77 -12.13
CA SER A 136 -22.12 70.67 -12.14
C SER A 136 -21.99 71.47 -13.44
N ASN A 137 -22.63 71.01 -14.53
CA ASN A 137 -22.47 71.56 -15.87
C ASN A 137 -23.64 72.45 -16.31
N SER A 138 -24.74 72.44 -15.56
CA SER A 138 -25.92 73.27 -15.80
C SER A 138 -25.98 74.33 -14.71
N GLY A 139 -25.36 75.49 -14.94
CA GLY A 139 -25.15 76.56 -13.96
C GLY A 139 -26.33 76.80 -13.03
N ILE A 140 -26.28 76.18 -11.84
CA ILE A 140 -27.25 76.40 -10.78
C ILE A 140 -26.96 77.80 -10.23
N THR A 141 -27.72 78.78 -10.69
CA THR A 141 -27.65 80.15 -10.19
C THR A 141 -28.56 80.25 -8.98
N PHE A 142 -27.97 80.44 -7.81
CA PHE A 142 -28.73 80.80 -6.62
C PHE A 142 -29.00 82.30 -6.69
N GLU A 143 -30.20 82.69 -7.13
CA GLU A 143 -30.64 84.08 -6.99
C GLU A 143 -30.94 84.37 -5.51
N LYS A 144 -30.35 85.45 -5.00
CA LYS A 144 -30.51 85.87 -3.61
C LYS A 144 -31.96 86.32 -3.37
N VAL A 145 -32.74 85.52 -2.64
CA VAL A 145 -34.12 85.85 -2.27
C VAL A 145 -34.12 86.65 -0.96
N GLY A 146 -33.67 87.90 -1.05
CA GLY A 146 -33.75 88.87 0.05
C GLY A 146 -32.59 88.83 1.04
N GLU A 147 -32.42 89.97 1.73
CA GLU A 147 -31.60 90.10 2.93
C GLU A 147 -32.49 89.90 4.15
N VAL A 148 -31.95 89.28 5.21
CA VAL A 148 -32.60 89.22 6.52
C VAL A 148 -32.52 90.59 7.19
#